data_AF-A0A1J4WDN0-F1
#
_entry.id   AF-A0A1J4WDN0-F1
#
_cell.length_a   1.000
_cell.length_b   1.000
_cell.length_c   1.000
_cell.angle_alpha   90.00
_cell.angle_beta   90.00
_cell.angle_gamma   90.00
#
_symmetry.space_group_name_H-M   'P 1'
#
loop_
_entity.id
_entity.type
_entity.pdbx_description
1 polymer ?
#
loop_
_entity_poly.entity_id
_entity_poly.type
_entity_poly.pdbx_seq_one_letter_code
_entity_poly.pdbx_strand_id
1 'polypeptide(L)'
;MSETKPQIIDAKNQILGRLATKIAVILRGKDRVDFQPHILFRNKVVVINTDKVKVTAKKLDQKKYQGHSGYSGGFKEKTLRELMEQDSRQAVRKAVFGMLPVNKLRAKMLNNLKLYHGEKTI
;
A
#
# COMPACT_ATOMS: atom_id res chain seq x y z
N MET A 1 -1.56 -27.31 3.85
CA MET A 1 -1.22 -25.96 3.34
C MET A 1 -2.14 -25.64 2.17
N SER A 2 -3.21 -24.85 2.39
CA SER A 2 -4.13 -24.50 1.30
C SER A 2 -3.48 -23.52 0.33
N GLU A 3 -3.65 -23.74 -0.97
CA GLU A 3 -3.22 -22.80 -2.01
C GLU A 3 -3.81 -21.40 -1.76
N THR A 4 -2.95 -20.41 -1.51
CA THR A 4 -3.39 -19.04 -1.34
C THR A 4 -3.71 -18.44 -2.69
N LYS A 5 -4.98 -18.48 -3.10
CA LYS A 5 -5.48 -17.72 -4.24
C LYS A 5 -5.19 -16.22 -4.00
N PRO A 6 -4.57 -15.50 -4.95
CA PRO A 6 -4.32 -14.08 -4.78
C PRO A 6 -5.65 -13.33 -4.69
N GLN A 7 -5.81 -12.48 -3.67
CA GLN A 7 -6.98 -11.64 -3.55
C GLN A 7 -6.79 -10.39 -4.40
N ILE A 8 -7.65 -10.23 -5.40
CA ILE A 8 -7.65 -9.08 -6.31
C ILE A 8 -8.57 -8.01 -5.73
N ILE A 9 -8.07 -6.77 -5.64
CA ILE A 9 -8.79 -5.61 -5.11
C ILE A 9 -8.75 -4.50 -6.16
N ASP A 10 -9.93 -4.00 -6.55
CA ASP A 10 -10.04 -2.83 -7.40
C ASP A 10 -9.94 -1.54 -6.56
N ALA A 11 -8.98 -0.68 -6.90
CA ALA A 11 -8.80 0.62 -6.25
C ALA A 11 -9.66 1.74 -6.84
N LYS A 12 -10.38 1.49 -7.94
CA LYS A 12 -11.24 2.48 -8.61
C LYS A 12 -12.29 3.04 -7.65
N ASN A 13 -12.37 4.37 -7.57
CA ASN A 13 -13.29 5.11 -6.68
C ASN A 13 -13.13 4.84 -5.17
N GLN A 14 -12.13 4.08 -4.75
CA GLN A 14 -11.88 3.81 -3.34
C GLN A 14 -11.07 4.94 -2.71
N ILE A 15 -11.38 5.29 -1.46
CA ILE A 15 -10.59 6.26 -0.69
C ILE A 15 -9.28 5.61 -0.28
N LEU A 16 -8.14 6.22 -0.63
CA LEU A 16 -6.78 5.70 -0.39
C LEU A 16 -6.57 5.14 1.02
N GLY A 17 -7.00 5.88 2.05
CA GLY A 17 -6.86 5.46 3.45
C GLY A 17 -7.68 4.21 3.78
N ARG A 18 -8.96 4.19 3.39
CA ARG A 18 -9.85 3.04 3.65
C ARG A 18 -9.40 1.80 2.90
N LEU A 19 -8.94 1.96 1.66
CA LEU A 19 -8.34 0.90 0.85
C LEU A 19 -7.10 0.34 1.54
N ALA A 20 -6.18 1.20 1.99
CA ALA A 20 -4.96 0.78 2.65
C ALA A 20 -5.22 0.01 3.96
N THR A 21 -6.22 0.42 4.76
CA THR A 21 -6.62 -0.32 5.97
C THR A 21 -7.10 -1.72 5.64
N LYS A 22 -7.98 -1.87 4.63
CA LYS A 22 -8.48 -3.20 4.21
C LYS A 22 -7.33 -4.10 3.75
N ILE A 23 -6.43 -3.58 2.91
CA ILE A 23 -5.25 -4.32 2.44
C ILE A 23 -4.36 -4.74 3.62
N ALA A 24 -4.11 -3.86 4.58
CA ALA A 24 -3.27 -4.16 5.74
C ALA A 24 -3.87 -5.21 6.69
N VAL A 25 -5.19 -5.35 6.75
CA VAL A 25 -5.86 -6.44 7.49
C VAL A 25 -5.59 -7.78 6.81
N ILE A 26 -5.80 -7.85 5.49
CA ILE A 26 -5.62 -9.07 4.69
C ILE A 26 -4.14 -9.51 4.69
N LEU A 27 -3.20 -8.57 4.52
CA LEU A 27 -1.77 -8.88 4.52
C LEU A 27 -1.27 -9.40 5.87
N ARG A 28 -1.93 -8.99 6.98
CA ARG A 28 -1.63 -9.52 8.31
C ARG A 28 -2.31 -10.86 8.57
N GLY A 29 -3.34 -11.23 7.80
CA GLY A 29 -4.15 -12.41 8.05
C GLY A 29 -5.14 -12.25 9.21
N LYS A 30 -5.45 -11.01 9.61
CA LYS A 30 -6.38 -10.72 10.72
C LYS A 30 -7.85 -11.04 10.40
N ASP A 31 -8.14 -11.32 9.14
CA ASP A 31 -9.42 -11.77 8.62
C ASP A 31 -9.68 -13.26 8.88
N ARG A 32 -8.64 -14.04 9.21
CA ARG A 32 -8.76 -15.47 9.44
C ARG A 32 -8.64 -15.81 10.93
N VAL A 33 -9.32 -16.88 11.33
CA VAL A 33 -9.38 -17.36 12.71
C VAL A 33 -8.05 -17.95 13.20
N ASP A 34 -7.21 -18.42 12.29
CA ASP A 34 -5.87 -18.97 12.53
C ASP A 34 -4.77 -17.89 12.62
N PHE A 35 -5.15 -16.63 12.86
CA PHE A 35 -4.21 -15.52 12.98
C PHE A 35 -3.24 -15.71 14.15
N GLN A 36 -1.95 -15.76 13.84
CA GLN A 36 -0.87 -15.79 14.82
C GLN A 36 0.05 -14.57 14.63
N PRO A 37 0.23 -13.71 15.65
CA PRO A 37 0.92 -12.42 15.48
C PRO A 37 2.42 -12.55 15.18
N HIS A 38 3.05 -13.66 15.56
CA HIS A 38 4.48 -13.91 15.36
C HIS A 38 4.79 -14.63 14.04
N ILE A 39 3.78 -15.17 13.35
CA ILE A 39 3.95 -15.92 12.10
C ILE A 39 3.65 -15.01 10.90
N LEU A 40 4.48 -15.12 9.86
CA LEU A 40 4.20 -14.48 8.58
C LEU A 40 3.14 -15.29 7.82
N PHE A 41 1.98 -14.68 7.62
CA PHE A 41 0.95 -15.25 6.77
C PHE A 41 1.30 -15.10 5.28
N ARG A 42 1.09 -16.17 4.48
CA ARG A 42 1.41 -16.19 3.04
C ARG A 42 0.26 -15.67 2.16
N ASN A 43 -0.41 -14.59 2.58
CA ASN A 43 -1.47 -13.95 1.81
C ASN A 43 -0.91 -13.05 0.72
N LYS A 44 -1.36 -13.23 -0.53
CA LYS A 44 -1.00 -12.38 -1.67
C LYS A 44 -2.17 -11.47 -1.99
N VAL A 45 -1.90 -10.16 -2.04
CA VAL A 45 -2.90 -9.14 -2.41
C VAL A 45 -2.44 -8.47 -3.69
N VAL A 46 -3.32 -8.45 -4.69
CA VAL A 46 -3.11 -7.78 -5.96
C VAL A 46 -4.07 -6.60 -6.01
N VAL A 47 -3.55 -5.38 -6.16
CA VAL A 47 -4.36 -4.17 -6.33
C VAL A 47 -4.22 -3.68 -7.76
N ILE A 48 -5.35 -3.50 -8.43
CA ILE A 48 -5.46 -2.94 -9.78
C ILE A 48 -6.04 -1.53 -9.74
N ASN A 49 -5.92 -0.78 -10.84
CA ASN A 49 -6.42 0.60 -10.96
C ASN A 49 -5.87 1.57 -9.90
N THR A 50 -4.59 1.45 -9.51
CA THR A 50 -4.01 2.34 -8.48
C THR A 50 -4.01 3.82 -8.87
N ASP A 51 -4.08 4.11 -10.18
CA ASP A 51 -4.26 5.42 -10.79
C ASP A 51 -5.64 6.06 -10.53
N LYS A 52 -6.67 5.24 -10.30
CA LYS A 52 -8.07 5.70 -10.10
C LYS A 52 -8.47 5.78 -8.62
N VAL A 53 -7.50 5.75 -7.72
CA VAL A 53 -7.75 5.87 -6.28
C VAL A 53 -8.15 7.30 -5.93
N LYS A 54 -9.18 7.45 -5.10
CA LYS A 54 -9.67 8.76 -4.66
C LYS A 54 -8.94 9.22 -3.41
N VAL A 55 -8.62 10.51 -3.40
CA VAL A 55 -8.12 11.23 -2.23
C VAL A 55 -9.10 12.35 -1.94
N THR A 56 -9.50 12.49 -0.67
CA THR A 56 -10.51 13.47 -0.27
C THR A 56 -9.92 14.88 -0.24
N ALA A 57 -10.68 15.86 -0.75
CA ALA A 57 -10.42 17.29 -0.59
C ALA A 57 -9.03 17.76 -1.10
N LYS A 58 -8.49 18.82 -0.50
CA LYS A 58 -7.19 19.45 -0.85
C LYS A 58 -5.97 18.61 -0.47
N LYS A 59 -6.15 17.36 -0.03
CA LYS A 59 -5.04 16.49 0.43
C LYS A 59 -4.10 16.08 -0.71
N LEU A 60 -4.55 16.13 -1.96
CA LEU A 60 -3.67 15.89 -3.11
C LEU A 60 -2.51 16.90 -3.14
N ASP A 61 -2.81 18.16 -2.85
CA ASP A 61 -1.84 19.26 -2.95
C ASP A 61 -1.15 19.53 -1.61
N GLN A 62 -1.88 19.35 -0.49
CA GLN A 62 -1.36 19.66 0.84
C GLN A 62 -0.49 18.54 1.43
N LYS A 63 -0.71 17.28 1.04
CA LYS A 63 0.06 16.17 1.61
C LYS A 63 1.44 16.11 0.95
N LYS A 64 2.46 16.39 1.75
CA LYS A 64 3.87 16.36 1.35
C LYS A 64 4.54 15.09 1.89
N TYR A 65 5.28 14.41 1.03
CA TYR A 65 6.18 13.31 1.36
C TYR A 65 7.60 13.86 1.41
N GLN A 66 8.17 13.84 2.61
CA GLN A 66 9.52 14.31 2.85
C GLN A 66 10.48 13.12 2.96
N GLY A 67 11.71 13.32 2.51
CA GLY A 67 12.80 12.38 2.66
C GLY A 67 14.11 13.14 2.74
N HIS A 68 15.12 12.52 3.35
CA HIS A 68 16.45 13.10 3.48
C HIS A 68 17.48 12.05 3.08
N SER A 69 18.49 12.44 2.30
CA SER A 69 19.56 11.52 1.89
C SER A 69 20.61 11.28 2.97
N GLY A 70 20.71 12.17 3.97
CA GLY A 70 21.72 12.13 5.03
C GLY A 70 22.83 13.17 4.87
N TYR A 71 22.94 13.82 3.71
CA TYR A 71 23.92 14.86 3.42
C TYR A 71 23.33 16.27 3.60
N SER A 72 24.17 17.28 3.87
CA SER A 72 23.75 18.69 3.88
C SER A 72 23.11 19.09 2.55
N GLY A 73 21.92 19.68 2.58
CA GLY A 73 21.14 19.99 1.37
C GLY A 73 20.39 18.80 0.76
N GLY A 74 20.41 17.63 1.40
CA GLY A 74 19.81 16.38 0.92
C GLY A 74 18.31 16.24 1.10
N PHE A 75 17.60 17.31 1.45
CA PHE A 75 16.16 17.30 1.69
C PHE A 75 15.38 17.22 0.37
N LYS A 76 14.43 16.30 0.30
CA LYS A 76 13.54 16.10 -0.85
C LYS A 76 12.11 16.13 -0.36
N GLU A 77 11.30 16.98 -0.98
CA GLU A 77 9.87 17.04 -0.76
C GLU A 77 9.15 16.75 -2.06
N LYS A 78 8.08 15.94 -1.98
CA LYS A 78 7.17 15.68 -3.11
C LYS A 78 5.74 15.77 -2.64
N THR A 79 4.87 16.41 -3.40
CA THR A 79 3.43 16.40 -3.09
C THR A 79 2.81 15.04 -3.42
N LEU A 80 1.65 14.75 -2.83
CA LEU A 80 0.90 13.53 -3.16
C LEU A 80 0.46 13.54 -4.63
N ARG A 81 0.11 14.71 -5.18
CA ARG A 81 -0.15 14.89 -6.61
C ARG A 81 1.03 14.43 -7.47
N GLU A 82 2.22 15.02 -7.24
CA GLU A 82 3.43 14.64 -7.96
C GLU A 82 3.76 13.14 -7.81
N LEU A 83 3.57 12.59 -6.61
CA LEU A 83 3.79 11.17 -6.37
C LEU A 83 2.81 10.30 -7.15
N MET A 84 1.55 10.70 -7.27
CA MET A 84 0.53 9.97 -8.02
C MET A 84 0.75 10.04 -9.53
N GLU A 85 1.17 11.20 -10.04
CA GLU A 85 1.55 11.40 -11.45
C GLU A 85 2.79 10.59 -11.81
N GLN A 86 3.81 10.58 -10.94
CA GLN A 86 5.03 9.81 -11.18
C GLN A 86 4.81 8.30 -11.04
N ASP A 87 4.22 7.86 -9.92
CA ASP A 87 3.91 6.44 -9.68
C ASP A 87 2.81 6.28 -8.63
N SER A 88 1.56 6.16 -9.09
CA SER A 88 0.39 5.93 -8.23
C SER A 88 0.51 4.70 -7.31
N ARG A 89 1.30 3.69 -7.70
CA ARG A 89 1.57 2.51 -6.86
C ARG A 89 2.32 2.90 -5.61
N GLN A 90 3.22 3.87 -5.67
CA GLN A 90 3.97 4.32 -4.49
C GLN A 90 3.06 4.98 -3.46
N ALA A 91 2.05 5.72 -3.90
CA ALA A 91 1.07 6.32 -2.98
C ALA A 91 0.34 5.24 -2.16
N VAL A 92 -0.14 4.19 -2.82
CA VAL A 92 -0.79 3.04 -2.17
C VAL A 92 0.21 2.25 -1.30
N ARG A 93 1.41 1.98 -1.82
CA ARG A 93 2.45 1.24 -1.09
C ARG A 93 2.85 1.95 0.20
N LYS A 94 3.08 3.27 0.15
CA LYS A 94 3.42 4.07 1.34
C LYS A 94 2.26 4.11 2.34
N ALA A 95 1.02 4.23 1.86
CA ALA A 95 -0.16 4.19 2.72
C ALA A 95 -0.28 2.84 3.44
N VAL A 96 -0.14 1.72 2.73
CA VAL A 96 -0.19 0.37 3.34
C VAL A 96 0.99 0.14 4.28
N PHE A 97 2.20 0.57 3.91
CA PHE A 97 3.39 0.43 4.74
C PHE A 97 3.23 1.09 6.11
N GLY A 98 2.62 2.28 6.15
CA GLY A 98 2.32 2.99 7.41
C GLY A 98 1.26 2.29 8.28
N MET A 99 0.44 1.41 7.71
CA MET A 99 -0.60 0.65 8.43
C MET A 99 -0.10 -0.68 8.99
N LEU A 100 1.14 -1.09 8.68
CA LEU A 100 1.75 -2.33 9.15
C LEU A 100 2.61 -2.10 10.42
N PRO A 101 2.63 -3.06 11.36
CA PRO A 101 3.43 -2.95 12.58
C PRO A 101 4.92 -2.85 12.25
N VAL A 102 5.65 -2.03 13.00
CA VAL A 102 7.09 -1.83 12.80
C VAL A 102 7.85 -3.03 13.35
N ASN A 103 8.09 -4.03 12.51
CA ASN A 103 8.86 -5.23 12.86
C ASN A 103 9.58 -5.83 11.64
N LYS A 104 10.37 -6.89 11.87
CA LYS A 104 11.08 -7.62 10.79
C LYS A 104 10.14 -8.29 9.77
N LEU A 105 8.89 -8.56 10.15
CA LEU A 105 7.88 -9.17 9.27
C LEU A 105 7.27 -8.17 8.29
N ARG A 106 7.27 -6.87 8.62
CA ARG A 106 6.68 -5.79 7.81
C ARG A 106 7.16 -5.81 6.36
N ALA A 107 8.47 -5.94 6.14
CA ALA A 107 9.04 -6.01 4.79
C ALA A 107 8.56 -7.25 4.05
N LYS A 108 8.49 -8.39 4.73
CA LYS A 108 8.00 -9.65 4.15
C LYS A 108 6.51 -9.57 3.79
N MET A 109 5.68 -8.98 4.65
CA MET A 109 4.26 -8.73 4.37
C MET A 109 4.08 -7.80 3.15
N LEU A 110 4.89 -6.74 3.06
CA LEU A 110 4.84 -5.81 1.95
C LEU A 110 5.25 -6.45 0.61
N ASN A 111 6.15 -7.44 0.62
CA ASN A 111 6.53 -8.17 -0.60
C ASN A 111 5.38 -9.00 -1.19
N ASN A 112 4.39 -9.35 -0.37
CA ASN A 112 3.20 -10.05 -0.83
C ASN A 112 2.15 -9.11 -1.48
N LEU A 113 2.34 -7.79 -1.37
CA LEU A 113 1.51 -6.79 -2.03
C LEU A 113 2.02 -6.55 -3.45
N LYS A 114 1.15 -6.78 -4.44
CA LYS A 114 1.39 -6.44 -5.85
C LYS A 114 0.44 -5.33 -6.26
N LEU A 115 0.99 -4.32 -6.93
CA LEU A 115 0.27 -3.09 -7.31
C LEU A 115 0.45 -2.87 -8.81
N TYR A 116 -0.65 -2.62 -9.51
CA TYR A 116 -0.67 -2.42 -10.96
C TYR A 116 -1.44 -1.16 -11.31
N HIS A 117 -0.92 -0.42 -12.30
CA HIS A 117 -1.64 0.65 -12.97
C HIS A 117 -2.69 0.06 -13.91
N GLY A 118 -3.90 0.64 -13.93
CA GLY A 118 -4.99 0.18 -14.78
C GLY A 118 -5.46 -1.25 -14.50
N GLU A 119 -6.21 -1.81 -15.45
CA GLU A 119 -6.78 -3.16 -15.39
C GLU A 119 -5.81 -4.19 -15.97
N LYS A 120 -4.53 -4.11 -15.60
CA LYS A 120 -3.56 -5.12 -16.03
C LYS A 120 -3.73 -6.36 -15.14
N THR A 121 -4.60 -7.26 -15.58
CA THR A 121 -4.73 -8.60 -15.00
C THR A 121 -3.68 -9.52 -15.63
N ILE A 122 -3.22 -10.44 -14.79
CA ILE A 122 -2.16 -11.44 -15.00
C ILE A 122 -2.44 -12.32 -16.21
#